data_AF-A0A0F8VSE8-F1
#
_entry.id   AF-A0A0F8VSE8-F1
#
_cell.length_a   1.000
_cell.length_b   1.000
_cell.length_c   1.000
_cell.angle_alpha   90.00
_cell.angle_beta   90.00
_cell.angle_gamma   90.00
#
_symmetry.space_group_name_H-M   'P 1'
#
loop_
_entity.id
_entity.type
_entity.pdbx_description
1 polymer ?
#
loop_
_entity_poly.entity_id
_entity_poly.type
_entity_poly.pdbx_seq_one_letter_code
_entity_poly.pdbx_strand_id
1 'polypeptide(L)'
;DGNILERVLGYYIGAKSESQQRRDFKRAGLSPVYEPKVSDVEAGIDRVIALLRQHRIFFFDDLHGILHEIATYQRELDEMNQPTDKIKDKSSFHLLDALRYLAQALYDPPEAAKKVIVRGRSRRRR
;
A
#
# COMPACT_ATOMS: atom_id res chain seq x y z
N ASP A 1 13.74 9.48 -34.36
CA ASP A 1 12.50 9.76 -33.60
C ASP A 1 12.44 8.83 -32.41
N GLY A 2 12.90 9.33 -31.26
CA GLY A 2 13.23 8.54 -30.08
C GLY A 2 12.01 8.13 -29.28
N ASN A 3 11.59 6.89 -29.41
CA ASN A 3 10.63 6.27 -28.51
C ASN A 3 11.44 5.52 -27.42
N ILE A 4 11.73 6.20 -26.30
CA ILE A 4 12.14 5.49 -25.09
C ILE A 4 10.89 4.74 -24.62
N LEU A 5 10.80 3.46 -24.92
CA LEU A 5 9.76 2.60 -24.36
C LEU A 5 10.05 2.47 -22.86
N GLU A 6 9.38 3.29 -22.05
CA GLU A 6 9.44 3.18 -20.60
C GLU A 6 9.09 1.74 -20.19
N ARG A 7 9.98 1.11 -19.41
CA ARG A 7 9.71 -0.23 -18.89
C ARG A 7 8.78 -0.15 -17.68
N VAL A 8 7.49 -0.03 -17.96
CA VAL A 8 6.46 -0.02 -16.92
C VAL A 8 6.16 -1.45 -16.47
N LEU A 9 6.32 -1.73 -15.17
CA LEU A 9 6.07 -3.05 -14.58
C LEU A 9 4.57 -3.32 -14.32
N GLY A 10 3.78 -2.25 -14.18
CA GLY A 10 2.34 -2.35 -14.01
C GLY A 10 1.72 -1.04 -13.53
N TYR A 11 0.44 -0.88 -13.81
CA TYR A 11 -0.39 0.23 -13.36
C TYR A 11 -1.40 -0.26 -12.32
N TYR A 12 -1.44 0.36 -11.14
CA TYR A 12 -2.41 0.03 -10.08
C TYR A 12 -3.45 1.14 -10.02
N ILE A 13 -4.69 0.84 -10.44
CA ILE A 13 -5.70 1.87 -10.72
C ILE A 13 -6.98 1.63 -9.93
N GLY A 14 -7.41 2.69 -9.25
CA GLY A 14 -8.63 2.74 -8.44
C GLY A 14 -8.53 1.90 -7.18
N ALA A 15 -9.40 2.17 -6.22
CA ALA A 15 -9.63 1.28 -5.09
C ALA A 15 -10.08 -0.10 -5.57
N LYS A 16 -10.01 -1.11 -4.69
CA LYS A 16 -10.33 -2.51 -5.06
C LYS A 16 -11.71 -2.66 -5.69
N SER A 17 -12.71 -1.92 -5.20
CA SER A 17 -14.08 -1.89 -5.73
C SER A 17 -14.25 -1.14 -7.06
N GLU A 18 -13.30 -0.30 -7.50
CA GLU A 18 -13.43 0.59 -8.66
C GLU A 18 -13.05 -0.10 -9.99
N SER A 19 -13.84 -1.10 -10.39
CA SER A 19 -13.55 -1.88 -11.61
C SER A 19 -13.73 -1.09 -12.93
N GLN A 20 -14.56 -0.04 -12.95
CA GLN A 20 -14.85 0.74 -14.17
C GLN A 20 -13.64 1.53 -14.65
N GLN A 21 -12.96 2.27 -13.75
CA GLN A 21 -11.74 3.01 -14.09
C GLN A 21 -10.70 2.08 -14.71
N ARG A 22 -10.47 0.90 -14.12
CA ARG A 22 -9.53 -0.10 -14.67
C ARG A 22 -9.88 -0.51 -16.10
N ARG A 23 -11.16 -0.65 -16.43
CA ARG A 23 -11.60 -0.97 -17.81
C ARG A 23 -11.33 0.20 -18.76
N ASP A 24 -11.57 1.42 -18.32
CA ASP A 24 -11.39 2.62 -19.14
C ASP A 24 -9.91 2.87 -19.47
N PHE A 25 -9.02 2.72 -18.48
CA PHE A 25 -7.57 2.83 -18.70
C PHE A 25 -7.02 1.70 -19.59
N LYS A 26 -7.50 0.46 -19.43
CA LYS A 26 -7.16 -0.64 -20.36
C LYS A 26 -7.59 -0.33 -21.78
N ARG A 27 -8.79 0.23 -21.96
CA ARG A 27 -9.31 0.65 -23.27
C ARG A 27 -8.49 1.79 -23.90
N ALA A 28 -7.94 2.67 -23.07
CA ALA A 28 -7.03 3.73 -23.48
C ALA A 28 -5.60 3.23 -23.81
N GLY A 29 -5.33 1.93 -23.69
CA GLY A 29 -4.05 1.33 -24.08
C GLY A 29 -3.07 1.07 -22.93
N LEU A 30 -3.43 1.35 -21.66
CA LEU A 30 -2.57 1.01 -20.54
C LEU A 30 -2.55 -0.51 -20.33
N SER A 31 -1.34 -1.06 -20.27
CA SER A 31 -1.13 -2.48 -19.99
C SER A 31 0.26 -2.69 -19.38
N PRO A 32 0.41 -3.54 -18.34
CA PRO A 32 -0.66 -4.26 -17.63
C PRO A 32 -1.31 -3.41 -16.52
N VAL A 33 -2.66 -3.46 -16.42
CA VAL A 33 -3.44 -2.76 -15.37
C VAL A 33 -3.97 -3.75 -14.34
N TYR A 34 -3.69 -3.46 -13.07
CA TYR A 34 -3.99 -4.27 -11.90
C TYR A 34 -4.91 -3.54 -10.91
N GLU A 35 -5.58 -4.33 -10.07
CA GLU A 35 -6.25 -3.83 -8.88
C GLU A 35 -5.31 -3.86 -7.65
N PRO A 36 -5.58 -3.05 -6.62
CA PRO A 36 -4.87 -3.17 -5.35
C PRO A 36 -5.02 -4.57 -4.74
N LYS A 37 -3.91 -5.17 -4.28
CA LYS A 37 -3.92 -6.51 -3.67
C LYS A 37 -4.80 -6.56 -2.42
N VAL A 38 -4.66 -5.60 -1.51
CA VAL A 38 -5.41 -5.52 -0.25
C VAL A 38 -6.29 -4.25 -0.26
N SER A 39 -7.55 -4.39 0.15
CA SER A 39 -8.48 -3.27 0.29
C SER A 39 -8.36 -2.56 1.64
N ASP A 40 -7.79 -3.25 2.63
CA ASP A 40 -7.60 -2.71 3.98
C ASP A 40 -6.59 -1.55 3.97
N VAL A 41 -7.02 -0.42 4.53
CA VAL A 41 -6.22 0.81 4.52
C VAL A 41 -5.07 0.69 5.51
N GLU A 42 -5.33 0.14 6.69
CA GLU A 42 -4.34 0.01 7.77
C GLU A 42 -3.19 -0.92 7.37
N ALA A 43 -3.49 -2.09 6.81
CA ALA A 43 -2.46 -2.98 6.27
C ALA A 43 -1.57 -2.31 5.20
N GLY A 44 -2.13 -1.38 4.43
CA GLY A 44 -1.38 -0.57 3.48
C GLY A 44 -0.47 0.46 4.15
N ILE A 45 -0.98 1.16 5.16
CA ILE A 45 -0.22 2.15 5.96
C ILE A 45 0.94 1.46 6.67
N ASP A 46 0.68 0.36 7.38
CA ASP A 46 1.70 -0.42 8.08
C ASP A 46 2.84 -0.85 7.14
N ARG A 47 2.49 -1.24 5.91
CA ARG A 47 3.47 -1.65 4.92
C ARG A 47 4.35 -0.50 4.46
N VAL A 48 3.77 0.66 4.19
CA VAL A 48 4.54 1.87 3.83
C VAL A 48 5.48 2.25 4.98
N ILE A 49 4.97 2.30 6.23
CA ILE A 49 5.78 2.60 7.41
C ILE A 49 6.93 1.61 7.56
N ALA A 50 6.68 0.30 7.40
CA ALA A 50 7.72 -0.72 7.50
C ALA A 50 8.82 -0.51 6.45
N LEU A 51 8.45 -0.21 5.20
CA LEU A 51 9.41 0.05 4.12
C LEU A 51 10.22 1.33 4.33
N LEU A 52 9.60 2.40 4.84
CA LEU A 52 10.30 3.63 5.21
C LEU A 52 11.32 3.40 6.33
N ARG A 53 10.92 2.69 7.40
CA ARG A 53 11.81 2.35 8.52
C ARG A 53 12.98 1.45 8.12
N GLN A 54 12.81 0.66 7.06
CA GLN A 54 13.85 -0.21 6.50
C GLN A 54 14.72 0.50 5.45
N HIS A 55 14.46 1.78 5.16
CA HIS A 55 15.11 2.52 4.07
C HIS A 55 14.97 1.81 2.71
N ARG A 56 13.76 1.35 2.39
CA ARG A 56 13.45 0.64 1.14
C ARG A 56 12.56 1.42 0.17
N ILE A 57 12.13 2.62 0.57
CA ILE A 57 11.48 3.60 -0.30
C ILE A 57 12.32 4.87 -0.24
N PHE A 58 12.63 5.40 -1.42
CA PHE A 58 13.33 6.66 -1.60
C PHE A 58 12.45 7.55 -2.48
N PHE A 59 12.41 8.83 -2.18
CA PHE A 59 11.70 9.84 -2.97
C PHE A 59 12.74 10.80 -3.55
N PHE A 60 12.52 11.24 -4.79
CA PHE A 60 13.22 12.43 -5.27
C PHE A 60 12.68 13.66 -4.52
N ASP A 61 13.55 14.65 -4.32
CA ASP A 61 13.27 15.86 -3.54
C ASP A 61 12.30 16.82 -4.24
N ASP A 62 12.16 16.70 -5.55
CA ASP A 62 11.24 17.44 -6.41
C ASP A 62 9.80 16.87 -6.43
N LEU A 63 9.55 15.73 -5.78
CA LEU A 63 8.20 15.15 -5.66
C LEU A 63 7.37 15.85 -4.58
N HIS A 64 7.22 17.17 -4.70
CA HIS A 64 6.60 18.03 -3.68
C HIS A 64 5.19 17.57 -3.27
N GLY A 65 4.41 17.02 -4.20
CA GLY A 65 3.06 16.52 -3.90
C GLY A 65 3.05 15.39 -2.87
N ILE A 66 3.82 14.32 -3.10
CA ILE A 66 3.84 13.18 -2.17
C ILE A 66 4.55 13.56 -0.87
N LEU A 67 5.60 14.39 -0.93
CA LEU A 67 6.28 14.90 0.26
C LEU A 67 5.33 15.74 1.13
N HIS A 68 4.47 16.56 0.50
CA HIS A 68 3.45 17.33 1.19
C HIS A 68 2.40 16.44 1.86
N GLU A 69 1.89 15.43 1.14
CA GLU A 69 0.94 14.48 1.73
C GLU A 69 1.58 13.72 2.91
N ILE A 70 2.82 13.24 2.79
CA ILE A 70 3.56 12.60 3.89
C ILE A 70 3.65 13.53 5.11
N ALA A 71 3.96 14.81 4.89
CA ALA A 71 4.17 15.79 5.97
C ALA A 71 2.87 16.21 6.68
N THR A 72 1.73 16.13 6.01
CA THR A 72 0.44 16.62 6.51
C THR A 72 -0.52 15.50 6.96
N TYR A 73 -0.19 14.25 6.63
CA TYR A 73 -0.98 13.08 7.02
C TYR A 73 -1.06 12.91 8.53
N GLN A 74 -2.29 12.88 9.07
CA GLN A 74 -2.52 12.75 10.50
C GLN A 74 -3.85 12.06 10.82
N ARG A 75 -3.92 11.47 12.01
CA ARG A 75 -5.17 10.92 12.57
C ARG A 75 -6.01 12.03 13.19
N GLU A 76 -7.32 11.85 13.20
CA GLU A 76 -8.20 12.65 14.07
C GLU A 76 -7.92 12.30 15.52
N LEU A 77 -7.98 13.30 16.40
CA LEU A 77 -7.84 13.13 17.84
C LEU A 77 -9.23 13.01 18.48
N ASP A 78 -9.35 12.18 19.51
CA ASP A 78 -10.54 12.10 20.35
C ASP A 78 -10.57 13.22 21.43
N GLU A 79 -11.60 13.19 22.28
CA GLU A 79 -11.80 14.15 23.38
C GLU A 79 -10.65 14.14 24.40
N MET A 80 -9.84 13.07 24.44
CA MET A 80 -8.69 12.91 25.32
C MET A 80 -7.37 13.23 24.60
N ASN A 81 -7.43 13.86 23.41
CA ASN A 81 -6.30 14.13 22.54
C ASN A 81 -5.52 12.87 22.12
N GLN A 82 -6.17 11.70 22.07
CA GLN A 82 -5.56 10.47 21.59
C GLN A 82 -5.86 10.25 20.11
N PRO A 83 -4.89 9.78 19.30
CA PRO A 83 -5.14 9.41 17.91
C PRO A 83 -6.19 8.31 17.78
N THR A 84 -7.14 8.51 16.88
CA THR A 84 -8.15 7.52 16.48
C THR A 84 -7.72 6.76 15.22
N ASP A 85 -8.52 5.77 14.81
CA ASP A 85 -8.33 5.09 13.52
C ASP A 85 -8.75 5.97 12.32
N LYS A 86 -9.42 7.10 12.55
CA LYS A 86 -9.87 7.99 11.47
C LYS A 86 -8.72 8.85 10.97
N ILE A 87 -8.57 8.91 9.65
CA ILE A 87 -7.62 9.79 8.98
C ILE A 87 -8.32 11.12 8.76
N LYS A 88 -7.72 12.19 9.27
CA LYS A 88 -8.24 13.56 9.10
C LYS A 88 -8.20 13.93 7.62
N ASP A 89 -9.28 14.50 7.08
CA ASP A 89 -9.36 14.94 5.67
C ASP A 89 -8.95 13.86 4.65
N LYS A 90 -9.29 12.59 4.94
CA LYS A 90 -8.86 11.39 4.20
C LYS A 90 -8.92 11.52 2.67
N SER A 91 -9.93 12.18 2.14
CA SER A 91 -10.11 12.37 0.70
C SER A 91 -9.03 13.22 0.03
N SER A 92 -8.14 13.86 0.79
CA SER A 92 -7.07 14.73 0.26
C SER A 92 -5.77 13.97 -0.04
N PHE A 93 -5.66 12.69 0.34
CA PHE A 93 -4.40 11.93 0.33
C PHE A 93 -4.32 10.90 -0.81
N HIS A 94 -4.48 11.38 -2.04
CA HIS A 94 -4.53 10.50 -3.21
C HIS A 94 -3.17 9.88 -3.57
N LEU A 95 -2.06 10.61 -3.38
CA LEU A 95 -0.73 10.10 -3.68
C LEU A 95 -0.30 9.05 -2.66
N LEU A 96 -0.67 9.22 -1.39
CA LEU A 96 -0.47 8.22 -0.36
C LEU A 96 -1.33 6.98 -0.59
N ASP A 97 -2.57 7.14 -1.08
CA ASP A 97 -3.39 6.01 -1.51
C ASP A 97 -2.71 5.20 -2.63
N ALA A 98 -2.17 5.90 -3.64
CA ALA A 98 -1.41 5.27 -4.72
C ALA A 98 -0.12 4.58 -4.20
N LEU A 99 0.61 5.22 -3.29
CA LEU A 99 1.81 4.64 -2.66
C LEU A 99 1.47 3.35 -1.90
N ARG A 100 0.35 3.32 -1.15
CA ARG A 100 -0.10 2.12 -0.45
C ARG A 100 -0.38 0.97 -1.43
N TYR A 101 -0.99 1.24 -2.58
CA TYR A 101 -1.23 0.21 -3.59
C TYR A 101 0.07 -0.37 -4.14
N LEU A 102 1.03 0.50 -4.45
CA LEU A 102 2.35 0.09 -4.94
C LEU A 102 3.13 -0.72 -3.90
N ALA A 103 3.14 -0.27 -2.65
CA ALA A 103 3.85 -0.92 -1.56
C ALA A 103 3.35 -2.37 -1.33
N GLN A 104 2.03 -2.58 -1.42
CA GLN A 104 1.44 -3.93 -1.33
C GLN A 104 1.77 -4.79 -2.55
N ALA A 105 1.80 -4.19 -3.73
CA ALA A 105 2.07 -4.91 -4.96
C ALA A 105 3.51 -5.44 -5.03
N LEU A 106 4.48 -4.60 -4.68
CA LEU A 106 5.91 -4.87 -4.82
C LEU A 106 6.52 -5.58 -3.60
N TYR A 107 5.86 -5.52 -2.45
CA TYR A 107 6.35 -6.13 -1.23
C TYR A 107 5.27 -6.99 -0.57
N ASP A 108 5.48 -8.30 -0.65
CA ASP A 108 4.86 -9.23 0.28
C ASP A 108 5.87 -9.46 1.41
N PRO A 109 5.55 -9.08 2.66
CA PRO A 109 6.43 -9.36 3.77
C PRO A 109 6.61 -10.87 3.84
N PRO A 110 7.83 -11.36 4.15
CA PRO A 110 8.04 -12.77 4.38
C PRO A 110 7.00 -13.21 5.41
N GLU A 111 6.25 -14.27 5.05
CA GLU A 111 5.11 -14.78 5.81
C GLU A 111 5.48 -14.76 7.30
N ALA A 112 4.82 -13.88 8.08
CA ALA A 112 5.09 -13.78 9.51
C ALA A 112 5.00 -15.19 10.07
N ALA A 113 6.15 -15.74 10.50
CA ALA A 113 6.38 -17.15 10.72
C ALA A 113 5.08 -17.83 11.18
N LYS A 114 4.45 -18.62 10.29
CA LYS A 114 3.30 -19.44 10.67
C LYS A 114 3.72 -20.11 11.96
N LYS A 115 3.04 -19.81 13.08
CA LYS A 115 3.22 -20.58 14.31
C LYS A 115 2.91 -22.01 13.91
N VAL A 116 3.95 -22.81 13.66
CA VAL A 116 3.81 -24.25 13.52
C VAL A 116 3.32 -24.68 14.88
N ILE A 117 2.02 -24.89 15.01
CA ILE A 117 1.45 -25.60 16.15
C ILE A 117 2.00 -27.01 16.01
N VAL A 118 3.16 -27.26 16.62
CA VAL A 118 3.64 -28.61 16.86
C VAL A 118 2.62 -29.22 17.82
N ARG A 119 1.61 -29.92 17.28
CA ARG A 119 0.76 -30.79 18.08
C ARG A 119 1.69 -31.82 18.69
N GLY A 120 2.02 -31.64 19.97
CA GLY A 120 2.86 -32.56 20.72
C GLY A 120 2.32 -33.97 20.57
N ARG A 121 3.13 -34.88 20.02
CA ARG A 121 2.85 -36.31 20.13
C ARG A 121 2.85 -36.64 21.62
N SER A 122 1.68 -36.91 22.18
CA SER A 122 1.54 -37.56 23.47
C SER A 122 2.30 -38.89 23.41
N ARG A 123 3.46 -38.93 24.06
CA ARG A 123 4.13 -40.20 24.39
C ARG A 123 3.27 -40.86 25.47
N ARG A 124 2.42 -41.81 25.07
CA ARG A 124 1.93 -42.82 26.01
C ARG A 124 3.15 -43.56 26.54
N ARG A 125 3.48 -43.31 27.81
CA ARG A 125 4.37 -44.18 28.59
C ARG A 125 3.67 -45.52 28.78
N ARG A 126 4.51 -46.56 28.82
CA ARG A 126 4.21 -47.99 28.95
C ARG A 126 3.20 -48.29 30.04
#